data_AF-A0A935CRP5-F1
#
_entry.id   AF-A0A935CRP5-F1
#
_cell.length_a   1.000
_cell.length_b   1.000
_cell.length_c   1.000
_cell.angle_alpha   90.00
_cell.angle_beta   90.00
_cell.angle_gamma   90.00
#
_symmetry.space_group_name_H-M   'P 1'
#
loop_
_entity.id
_entity.type
_entity.pdbx_description
1 polymer ?
#
loop_
_entity_poly.entity_id
_entity_poly.type
_entity_poly.pdbx_seq_one_letter_code
_entity_poly.pdbx_strand_id
1 'polypeptide(L)'
;MRRSTVKRLERTAFLLTLVILLVAGWLSWRSSAAGFAWPWDDPNRVPRQRPLRAVAGKTVGIIAGHMNYDSGAVCDDGLQETQITQAVARLVAERLTQAGASVDVLAEKDARLDGYQADAFISIHADSCVALSGYKAARSEQSAQPLLEDKFLRCVYREYGQKSGLPQHLNSISHNMTQYYAFNRIAAATPAVILELGFLGGDRQLLTTQQERLAWGVSESVLCFLDADR
;
A
#
# COMPACT_ATOMS: atom_id res chain seq x y z
N MET A 1 61.47 -32.87 6.43
CA MET A 1 60.61 -32.71 5.23
C MET A 1 59.10 -32.56 5.49
N ARG A 2 58.56 -32.71 6.72
CA ARG A 2 57.11 -32.79 6.97
C ARG A 2 56.39 -31.45 7.28
N ARG A 3 57.13 -30.38 7.62
CA ARG A 3 56.57 -29.06 7.98
C ARG A 3 56.27 -28.14 6.78
N SER A 4 56.96 -28.32 5.65
CA SER A 4 56.76 -27.49 4.45
C SER A 4 55.52 -27.90 3.65
N THR A 5 55.16 -29.17 3.68
CA THR A 5 53.94 -29.71 3.06
C THR A 5 52.68 -29.24 3.77
N VAL A 6 52.68 -29.21 5.12
CA VAL A 6 51.53 -28.70 5.92
C VAL A 6 51.27 -27.21 5.64
N LYS A 7 52.31 -26.37 5.63
CA LYS A 7 52.16 -24.94 5.29
C LYS A 7 51.71 -24.69 3.85
N ARG A 8 52.05 -25.60 2.91
CA ARG A 8 51.55 -25.53 1.54
C ARG A 8 50.07 -25.91 1.47
N LEU A 9 49.65 -26.95 2.18
CA LEU A 9 48.25 -27.39 2.31
C LEU A 9 47.36 -26.31 2.95
N GLU A 10 47.83 -25.66 4.03
CA GLU A 10 47.11 -24.55 4.67
C GLU A 10 46.97 -23.34 3.74
N ARG A 11 48.04 -22.98 3.01
CA ARG A 11 47.99 -21.90 2.02
C ARG A 11 47.05 -22.21 0.86
N THR A 12 47.06 -23.44 0.36
CA THR A 12 46.12 -23.85 -0.70
C THR A 12 44.68 -23.87 -0.20
N ALA A 13 44.43 -24.33 1.03
CA ALA A 13 43.10 -24.30 1.62
C ALA A 13 42.59 -22.87 1.78
N PHE A 14 43.43 -21.96 2.31
CA PHE A 14 43.08 -20.55 2.47
C PHE A 14 42.79 -19.86 1.13
N LEU A 15 43.60 -20.11 0.10
CA LEU A 15 43.39 -19.57 -1.24
C LEU A 15 42.09 -20.11 -1.86
N LEU A 16 41.78 -21.39 -1.68
CA LEU A 16 40.52 -21.98 -2.15
C LEU A 16 39.31 -21.35 -1.45
N THR A 17 39.37 -21.12 -0.14
CA THR A 17 38.30 -20.45 0.61
C THR A 17 38.08 -19.02 0.10
N LEU A 18 39.16 -18.28 -0.18
CA LEU A 18 39.09 -16.92 -0.70
C LEU A 18 38.44 -16.88 -2.10
N VAL A 19 38.79 -17.82 -2.97
CA VAL A 19 38.17 -17.95 -4.30
C VAL A 19 36.68 -18.30 -4.18
N ILE A 20 36.31 -19.21 -3.27
CA ILE A 20 34.89 -19.56 -3.04
C ILE A 20 34.10 -18.35 -2.56
N LEU A 21 34.64 -17.56 -1.64
CA LEU A 21 33.96 -16.35 -1.14
C LEU A 21 33.82 -15.28 -2.24
N LEU A 22 34.84 -15.10 -3.08
CA LEU A 22 34.77 -14.18 -4.23
C LEU A 22 33.74 -14.64 -5.27
N VAL A 23 33.68 -15.95 -5.57
CA VAL A 23 32.69 -16.52 -6.49
C VAL A 23 31.28 -16.41 -5.91
N ALA A 24 31.09 -16.68 -4.61
CA ALA A 24 29.79 -16.53 -3.94
C ALA A 24 29.34 -15.06 -3.89
N GLY A 25 30.25 -14.13 -3.61
CA GLY A 25 29.98 -12.70 -3.65
C GLY A 25 29.65 -12.22 -5.07
N TRP A 26 30.36 -12.71 -6.08
CA TRP A 26 30.10 -12.38 -7.48
C TRP A 26 28.78 -12.98 -8.01
N LEU A 27 28.44 -14.21 -7.62
CA LEU A 27 27.14 -14.83 -7.91
C LEU A 27 26.00 -14.05 -7.24
N SER A 28 26.18 -13.65 -5.97
CA SER A 28 25.21 -12.83 -5.23
C SER A 28 25.06 -11.44 -5.84
N TRP A 29 26.14 -10.83 -6.32
CA TRP A 29 26.09 -9.55 -7.01
C TRP A 29 25.48 -9.68 -8.42
N ARG A 30 25.79 -10.73 -9.18
CA ARG A 30 25.15 -10.99 -10.48
C ARG A 30 23.65 -11.27 -10.34
N SER A 31 23.22 -12.01 -9.32
CA SER A 31 21.79 -12.17 -9.06
C SER A 31 21.12 -10.87 -8.61
N SER A 32 21.84 -9.99 -7.92
CA SER A 32 21.38 -8.62 -7.61
C SER A 32 21.28 -7.72 -8.85
N ALA A 33 22.23 -7.85 -9.79
CA ALA A 33 22.28 -7.06 -11.03
C ALA A 33 21.33 -7.57 -12.12
N ALA A 34 20.88 -8.82 -12.05
CA ALA A 34 19.94 -9.43 -12.98
C ALA A 34 18.46 -9.12 -12.66
N GLY A 35 18.18 -8.37 -11.59
CA GLY A 35 16.82 -8.14 -11.12
C GLY A 35 16.29 -9.40 -10.45
N PHE A 36 16.19 -9.39 -9.12
CA PHE A 36 15.50 -10.43 -8.40
C PHE A 36 14.01 -10.41 -8.81
N ALA A 37 13.62 -11.35 -9.67
CA ALA A 37 12.22 -11.61 -9.98
C ALA A 37 11.60 -12.28 -8.75
N TRP A 38 10.67 -11.59 -8.10
CA TRP A 38 9.92 -12.14 -6.98
C TRP A 38 9.08 -13.33 -7.46
N PRO A 39 8.60 -14.22 -6.57
CA PRO A 39 7.64 -15.27 -6.93
C PRO A 39 6.35 -14.74 -7.61
N TRP A 40 6.11 -13.43 -7.59
CA TRP A 40 5.00 -12.73 -8.27
C TRP A 40 5.39 -12.15 -9.64
N ASP A 41 6.68 -12.10 -9.94
CA ASP A 41 7.26 -11.72 -11.24
C ASP A 41 7.45 -12.99 -12.09
N ASP A 42 6.38 -13.77 -12.27
CA ASP A 42 6.38 -14.87 -13.24
C ASP A 42 6.25 -14.26 -14.65
N PRO A 43 7.31 -14.30 -15.49
CA PRO A 43 7.27 -13.75 -16.84
C PRO A 43 6.28 -14.49 -17.77
N ASN A 44 5.82 -15.68 -17.36
CA ASN A 44 4.80 -16.46 -18.08
C ASN A 44 3.39 -16.21 -17.55
N ARG A 45 3.22 -15.46 -16.46
CA ARG A 45 1.90 -15.05 -15.99
C ARG A 45 1.42 -13.95 -16.92
N VAL A 46 0.66 -14.34 -17.94
CA VAL A 46 -0.12 -13.40 -18.75
C VAL A 46 -0.89 -12.51 -17.76
N PRO A 47 -0.60 -11.20 -17.66
CA PRO A 47 -1.41 -10.32 -16.84
C PRO A 47 -2.83 -10.52 -17.35
N ARG A 48 -3.77 -10.89 -16.48
CA ARG A 48 -5.19 -10.84 -16.86
C ARG A 48 -5.40 -9.41 -17.34
N GLN A 49 -5.52 -9.23 -18.65
CA GLN A 49 -5.75 -7.91 -19.21
C GLN A 49 -7.10 -7.49 -18.63
N ARG A 50 -7.08 -6.52 -17.72
CA ARG A 50 -8.34 -5.95 -17.25
C ARG A 50 -9.05 -5.41 -18.48
N PRO A 51 -10.33 -5.73 -18.68
CA PRO A 51 -11.08 -5.14 -19.77
C PRO A 51 -10.97 -3.62 -19.69
N LEU A 52 -10.84 -2.97 -20.84
CA LEU A 52 -10.89 -1.52 -20.93
C LEU A 52 -12.19 -1.05 -20.27
N ARG A 53 -12.08 -0.11 -19.33
CA ARG A 53 -13.19 0.37 -18.50
C ARG A 53 -13.83 -0.70 -17.60
N ALA A 54 -13.02 -1.51 -16.92
CA ALA A 54 -13.47 -2.56 -16.00
C ALA A 54 -14.49 -2.08 -14.95
N VAL A 55 -14.52 -0.79 -14.61
CA VAL A 55 -15.45 -0.21 -13.63
C VAL A 55 -16.30 0.92 -14.23
N ALA A 56 -16.61 0.83 -15.52
CA ALA A 56 -17.50 1.79 -16.20
C ALA A 56 -18.82 1.97 -15.43
N GLY A 57 -19.20 3.23 -15.18
CA GLY A 57 -20.46 3.56 -14.49
C GLY A 57 -20.40 3.39 -12.97
N LYS A 58 -19.26 2.98 -12.41
CA LYS A 58 -19.03 2.97 -10.96
C LYS A 58 -18.65 4.34 -10.44
N THR A 59 -19.08 4.64 -9.23
CA THR A 59 -18.76 5.86 -8.48
C THR A 59 -17.84 5.52 -7.31
N VAL A 60 -16.78 6.32 -7.11
CA VAL A 60 -15.83 6.12 -6.01
C VAL A 60 -15.63 7.45 -5.26
N GLY A 61 -15.87 7.43 -3.96
CA GLY A 61 -15.51 8.53 -3.07
C GLY A 61 -14.16 8.29 -2.42
N ILE A 62 -13.29 9.30 -2.41
CA ILE A 62 -11.98 9.26 -1.76
C ILE A 62 -11.87 10.45 -0.82
N ILE A 63 -11.71 10.22 0.49
CA ILE A 63 -11.20 11.27 1.38
C ILE A 63 -9.68 11.29 1.25
N ALA A 64 -9.13 12.46 0.93
CA ALA A 64 -7.73 12.75 1.18
C ALA A 64 -7.60 13.20 2.65
N GLY A 65 -7.09 12.32 3.51
CA GLY A 65 -7.02 12.53 4.95
C GLY A 65 -6.44 13.89 5.29
N HIS A 66 -7.09 14.60 6.22
CA HIS A 66 -6.71 15.93 6.71
C HIS A 66 -6.83 17.10 5.70
N MET A 67 -6.98 16.83 4.40
CA MET A 67 -7.03 17.87 3.35
C MET A 67 -8.06 18.96 3.68
N ASN A 68 -7.62 20.23 3.60
CA ASN A 68 -8.41 21.43 3.88
C ASN A 68 -9.06 21.49 5.27
N TYR A 69 -8.55 20.73 6.25
CA TYR A 69 -9.04 20.73 7.62
C TYR A 69 -7.90 20.96 8.63
N ASP A 70 -6.87 20.12 8.60
CA ASP A 70 -5.66 20.27 9.41
C ASP A 70 -4.44 19.61 8.73
N SER A 71 -3.30 19.51 9.42
CA SER A 71 -2.07 18.91 8.85
C SER A 71 -2.00 17.38 8.92
N GLY A 72 -2.85 16.76 9.73
CA GLY A 72 -2.62 15.44 10.30
C GLY A 72 -1.36 15.39 11.15
N ALA A 73 -0.72 14.22 11.21
CA ALA A 73 0.56 14.07 11.89
C ALA A 73 1.65 14.97 11.27
N VAL A 74 2.50 15.57 12.12
CA VAL A 74 3.63 16.40 11.71
C VAL A 74 4.91 15.82 12.31
N CYS A 75 5.90 15.50 11.48
CA CYS A 75 7.18 14.96 11.93
C CYS A 75 8.17 16.06 12.28
N ASP A 76 9.24 15.71 13.00
CA ASP A 76 10.25 16.67 13.50
C ASP A 76 10.87 17.56 12.42
N ASP A 77 10.93 17.08 11.17
CA ASP A 77 11.46 17.82 10.02
C ASP A 77 10.40 18.58 9.21
N GLY A 78 9.17 18.65 9.72
CA GLY A 78 8.06 19.40 9.14
C GLY A 78 7.26 18.67 8.06
N LEU A 79 7.53 17.38 7.78
CA LEU A 79 6.65 16.58 6.92
C LEU A 79 5.27 16.46 7.57
N GLN A 80 4.24 16.81 6.81
CA GLN A 80 2.85 16.71 7.22
C GLN A 80 2.17 15.54 6.52
N GLU A 81 1.35 14.80 7.24
CA GLU A 81 0.53 13.72 6.72
C GLU A 81 -0.27 14.15 5.48
N THR A 82 -0.88 15.34 5.53
CA THR A 82 -1.71 15.85 4.44
C THR A 82 -0.97 15.99 3.11
N GLN A 83 0.37 16.16 3.13
CA GLN A 83 1.18 16.19 1.90
C GLN A 83 1.22 14.82 1.21
N ILE A 84 1.19 13.74 1.99
CA ILE A 84 1.18 12.36 1.49
C ILE A 84 -0.22 11.98 1.02
N THR A 85 -1.23 12.20 1.86
CA THR A 85 -2.61 11.77 1.58
C THR A 85 -3.18 12.46 0.35
N GLN A 86 -2.97 13.78 0.20
CA GLN A 86 -3.43 14.53 -0.99
C GLN A 86 -2.75 14.04 -2.27
N ALA A 87 -1.44 13.82 -2.23
CA ALA A 87 -0.69 13.37 -3.40
C ALA A 87 -1.13 11.96 -3.84
N VAL A 88 -1.26 11.03 -2.89
CA VAL A 88 -1.71 9.67 -3.18
C VAL A 88 -3.17 9.66 -3.64
N ALA A 89 -4.08 10.37 -2.96
CA ALA A 89 -5.50 10.42 -3.35
C ALA A 89 -5.70 10.96 -4.78
N ARG A 90 -4.96 11.99 -5.18
CA ARG A 90 -4.99 12.50 -6.56
C ARG A 90 -4.59 11.43 -7.58
N LEU A 91 -3.49 10.74 -7.33
CA LEU A 91 -2.99 9.68 -8.23
C LEU A 91 -3.96 8.49 -8.28
N VAL A 92 -4.59 8.12 -7.16
CA VAL A 92 -5.64 7.09 -7.14
C VAL A 92 -6.82 7.52 -8.00
N ALA A 93 -7.28 8.77 -7.86
CA ALA A 93 -8.39 9.28 -8.65
C ALA A 93 -8.09 9.27 -10.16
N GLU A 94 -6.89 9.66 -10.56
CA GLU A 94 -6.44 9.60 -11.96
C GLU A 94 -6.50 8.17 -12.50
N ARG A 95 -5.98 7.19 -11.76
CA ARG A 95 -5.95 5.77 -12.17
C ARG A 95 -7.35 5.15 -12.25
N LEU A 96 -8.22 5.45 -11.28
CA LEU A 96 -9.59 4.94 -11.28
C LEU A 96 -10.44 5.58 -12.38
N THR A 97 -10.22 6.86 -12.65
CA THR A 97 -10.85 7.56 -13.79
C THR A 97 -10.43 6.94 -15.12
N GLN A 98 -9.13 6.64 -15.30
CA GLN A 98 -8.63 5.92 -16.47
C GLN A 98 -9.24 4.50 -16.58
N ALA A 99 -9.56 3.86 -15.46
CA ALA A 99 -10.27 2.59 -15.41
C ALA A 99 -11.80 2.70 -15.62
N GLY A 100 -12.33 3.90 -15.84
CA GLY A 100 -13.72 4.16 -16.22
C GLY A 100 -14.67 4.52 -15.08
N ALA A 101 -14.19 4.66 -13.84
CA ALA A 101 -15.01 5.12 -12.72
C ALA A 101 -15.18 6.64 -12.74
N SER A 102 -16.29 7.12 -12.15
CA SER A 102 -16.43 8.52 -11.73
C SER A 102 -15.88 8.65 -10.33
N VAL A 103 -14.95 9.58 -10.10
CA VAL A 103 -14.24 9.68 -8.82
C VAL A 103 -14.40 11.07 -8.22
N ASP A 104 -14.84 11.12 -6.96
CA ASP A 104 -14.83 12.34 -6.16
C ASP A 104 -13.68 12.29 -5.14
N VAL A 105 -12.78 13.25 -5.22
CA VAL A 105 -11.84 13.53 -4.12
C VAL A 105 -12.47 14.56 -3.19
N LEU A 106 -12.59 14.18 -1.92
CA LEU A 106 -13.25 14.93 -0.85
C LEU A 106 -12.21 15.38 0.16
N ALA A 107 -12.37 16.60 0.68
CA ALA A 107 -11.66 17.05 1.87
C ALA A 107 -12.08 16.20 3.09
N GLU A 108 -11.27 16.24 4.16
CA GLU A 108 -11.54 15.50 5.41
C GLU A 108 -13.00 15.72 5.83
N LYS A 109 -13.39 16.95 6.14
CA LYS A 109 -14.76 17.31 6.54
C LYS A 109 -15.57 17.95 5.42
N ASP A 110 -15.50 17.40 4.22
CA ASP A 110 -16.26 17.90 3.08
C ASP A 110 -17.78 17.87 3.37
N ALA A 111 -18.49 18.97 3.11
CA ALA A 111 -19.93 19.06 3.33
C ALA A 111 -20.73 18.06 2.48
N ARG A 112 -20.16 17.58 1.36
CA ARG A 112 -20.76 16.56 0.50
C ARG A 112 -20.86 15.18 1.16
N LEU A 113 -20.17 14.94 2.28
CA LEU A 113 -20.19 13.65 2.97
C LEU A 113 -21.59 13.28 3.48
N ASP A 114 -22.44 14.26 3.73
CA ASP A 114 -23.76 14.06 4.33
C ASP A 114 -24.71 13.34 3.37
N GLY A 115 -24.93 12.05 3.63
CA GLY A 115 -25.68 11.18 2.75
C GLY A 115 -24.95 10.80 1.46
N TYR A 116 -23.62 10.97 1.40
CA TYR A 116 -22.83 10.64 0.22
C TYR A 116 -23.00 9.18 -0.19
N GLN A 117 -23.24 8.97 -1.48
CA GLN A 117 -23.47 7.66 -2.08
C GLN A 117 -22.41 7.35 -3.12
N ALA A 118 -21.79 6.17 -2.99
CA ALA A 118 -20.86 5.64 -3.98
C ALA A 118 -20.85 4.11 -3.98
N ASP A 119 -20.38 3.51 -5.07
CA ASP A 119 -20.16 2.06 -5.14
C ASP A 119 -18.98 1.61 -4.25
N ALA A 120 -18.02 2.49 -4.01
CA ALA A 120 -16.93 2.29 -3.07
C ALA A 120 -16.50 3.62 -2.43
N PHE A 121 -16.15 3.59 -1.14
CA PHE A 121 -15.63 4.75 -0.42
C PHE A 121 -14.37 4.40 0.34
N ILE A 122 -13.30 5.19 0.19
CA ILE A 122 -12.04 4.98 0.89
C ILE A 122 -11.49 6.29 1.45
N SER A 123 -11.22 6.32 2.75
CA SER A 123 -10.43 7.39 3.36
C SER A 123 -8.96 6.99 3.41
N ILE A 124 -8.07 7.87 2.91
CA ILE A 124 -6.63 7.62 2.81
C ILE A 124 -5.91 8.51 3.83
N HIS A 125 -5.27 7.87 4.80
CA HIS A 125 -4.45 8.49 5.85
C HIS A 125 -3.01 7.95 5.80
N ALA A 126 -2.10 8.58 6.53
CA ALA A 126 -0.79 8.02 6.82
C ALA A 126 -0.46 8.22 8.30
N ASP A 127 -0.08 7.14 8.95
CA ASP A 127 0.03 7.10 10.40
C ASP A 127 1.17 7.99 10.91
N SER A 128 1.24 8.10 12.22
CA SER A 128 2.20 8.84 13.02
C SER A 128 3.68 8.71 12.62
N CYS A 129 4.46 9.68 13.10
CA CYS A 129 5.90 9.80 12.86
C CYS A 129 6.78 8.84 13.67
N VAL A 130 6.20 7.82 14.31
CA VAL A 130 6.96 6.83 15.08
C VAL A 130 7.71 5.87 14.16
N ALA A 131 8.80 5.29 14.66
CA ALA A 131 9.63 4.33 13.93
C ALA A 131 9.02 2.92 13.86
N LEU A 132 7.73 2.84 13.50
CA LEU A 132 7.03 1.60 13.15
C LEU A 132 6.89 1.50 11.64
N SER A 133 6.53 0.31 11.14
CA SER A 133 6.34 0.06 9.72
C SER A 133 5.13 -0.83 9.51
N GLY A 134 4.44 -0.61 8.38
CA GLY A 134 3.32 -1.41 7.97
C GLY A 134 2.04 -0.61 7.85
N TYR A 135 1.08 -1.18 7.12
CA TYR A 135 -0.18 -0.54 6.81
C TYR A 135 -1.34 -1.24 7.52
N LYS A 136 -2.46 -0.54 7.67
CA LYS A 136 -3.66 -1.12 8.27
C LYS A 136 -4.91 -0.47 7.70
N ALA A 137 -6.00 -1.23 7.67
CA ALA A 137 -7.28 -0.74 7.21
C ALA A 137 -8.40 -1.23 8.12
N ALA A 138 -9.46 -0.42 8.21
CA ALA A 138 -10.63 -0.76 9.00
C ALA A 138 -11.91 -0.37 8.26
N ARG A 139 -13.01 -1.01 8.65
CA ARG A 139 -14.38 -0.61 8.34
C ARG A 139 -15.08 -0.21 9.64
N SER A 140 -16.30 0.29 9.52
CA SER A 140 -17.13 0.57 10.70
C SER A 140 -17.39 -0.71 11.53
N GLU A 141 -17.23 -0.61 12.84
CA GLU A 141 -17.68 -1.63 13.80
C GLU A 141 -19.20 -1.83 13.75
N GLN A 142 -19.94 -0.77 13.39
CA GLN A 142 -21.40 -0.73 13.35
C GLN A 142 -21.94 -0.73 11.91
N SER A 143 -21.18 -1.30 10.97
CA SER A 143 -21.55 -1.34 9.56
C SER A 143 -22.92 -1.99 9.31
N ALA A 144 -23.72 -1.37 8.44
CA ALA A 144 -24.96 -1.96 7.93
C ALA A 144 -24.70 -3.06 6.88
N GLN A 145 -23.47 -3.18 6.38
CA GLN A 145 -23.09 -4.11 5.31
C GLN A 145 -21.70 -4.74 5.53
N PRO A 146 -21.47 -5.39 6.69
CA PRO A 146 -20.14 -5.83 7.12
C PRO A 146 -19.50 -6.84 6.16
N LEU A 147 -20.29 -7.73 5.53
CA LEU A 147 -19.77 -8.73 4.59
C LEU A 147 -19.17 -8.10 3.31
N LEU A 148 -19.77 -7.00 2.84
CA LEU A 148 -19.31 -6.31 1.65
C LEU A 148 -18.04 -5.50 1.97
N GLU A 149 -18.00 -4.83 3.11
CA GLU A 149 -16.80 -4.13 3.55
C GLU A 149 -15.67 -5.09 3.97
N ASP A 150 -15.97 -6.29 4.46
CA ASP A 150 -14.98 -7.35 4.66
C ASP A 150 -14.38 -7.80 3.31
N LYS A 151 -15.17 -7.83 2.22
CA LYS A 151 -14.63 -8.03 0.85
C LYS A 151 -13.68 -6.90 0.49
N PHE A 152 -14.06 -5.66 0.78
CA PHE A 152 -13.22 -4.50 0.48
C PHE A 152 -11.90 -4.55 1.28
N LEU A 153 -11.94 -4.82 2.58
CA LEU A 153 -10.74 -4.98 3.40
C LEU A 153 -9.84 -6.11 2.87
N ARG A 154 -10.39 -7.26 2.45
CA ARG A 154 -9.58 -8.33 1.83
C ARG A 154 -8.87 -7.85 0.56
N CYS A 155 -9.53 -7.05 -0.27
CA CYS A 155 -8.91 -6.43 -1.44
C CYS A 155 -7.81 -5.42 -1.07
N VAL A 156 -8.03 -4.60 -0.04
CA VAL A 156 -7.01 -3.68 0.50
C VAL A 156 -5.79 -4.47 0.99
N TYR A 157 -6.01 -5.41 1.90
CA TYR A 157 -4.96 -6.23 2.50
C TYR A 157 -4.17 -7.09 1.50
N ARG A 158 -4.79 -7.45 0.36
CA ARG A 158 -4.08 -8.18 -0.69
C ARG A 158 -3.35 -7.24 -1.62
N GLU A 159 -4.07 -6.34 -2.27
CA GLU A 159 -3.54 -5.57 -3.39
C GLU A 159 -2.61 -4.45 -2.91
N TYR A 160 -3.00 -3.70 -1.86
CA TYR A 160 -2.14 -2.65 -1.31
C TYR A 160 -0.88 -3.25 -0.68
N GLY A 161 -1.00 -4.34 0.09
CA GLY A 161 0.15 -5.05 0.66
C GLY A 161 1.13 -5.55 -0.40
N GLN A 162 0.63 -6.18 -1.47
CA GLN A 162 1.48 -6.65 -2.56
C GLN A 162 2.18 -5.50 -3.30
N LYS A 163 1.47 -4.41 -3.60
CA LYS A 163 2.05 -3.30 -4.34
C LYS A 163 2.99 -2.46 -3.49
N SER A 164 2.62 -2.09 -2.28
CA SER A 164 3.48 -1.32 -1.36
C SER A 164 4.70 -2.11 -0.90
N GLY A 165 4.55 -3.43 -0.72
CA GLY A 165 5.55 -4.28 -0.08
C GLY A 165 5.59 -4.16 1.44
N LEU A 166 4.67 -3.40 2.04
CA LEU A 166 4.57 -3.25 3.49
C LEU A 166 3.86 -4.45 4.13
N PRO A 167 4.24 -4.85 5.36
CA PRO A 167 3.48 -5.82 6.12
C PRO A 167 2.19 -5.20 6.67
N GLN A 168 1.23 -6.05 7.01
CA GLN A 168 0.05 -5.62 7.75
C GLN A 168 0.43 -5.28 9.19
N HIS A 169 -0.14 -4.20 9.73
CA HIS A 169 0.10 -3.77 11.11
C HIS A 169 -1.20 -3.77 11.94
N LEU A 170 -1.81 -4.96 12.04
CA LEU A 170 -3.16 -5.16 12.58
C LEU A 170 -3.30 -4.83 14.08
N ASN A 171 -2.22 -4.94 14.85
CA ASN A 171 -2.21 -4.71 16.30
C ASN A 171 -2.32 -3.23 16.69
N SER A 172 -2.41 -2.33 15.72
CA SER A 172 -2.56 -0.88 15.93
C SER A 172 -3.83 -0.30 15.32
N ILE A 173 -4.77 -1.15 14.86
CA ILE A 173 -6.10 -0.70 14.45
C ILE A 173 -6.80 -0.10 15.67
N SER A 174 -7.06 1.20 15.61
CA SER A 174 -7.60 1.97 16.73
C SER A 174 -9.11 2.13 16.63
N HIS A 175 -9.73 2.49 17.75
CA HIS A 175 -11.13 2.88 17.80
C HIS A 175 -11.45 4.08 16.90
N ASN A 176 -10.49 5.01 16.73
CA ASN A 176 -10.65 6.15 15.81
C ASN A 176 -10.77 5.70 14.36
N MET A 177 -10.23 4.53 14.00
CA MET A 177 -10.40 3.94 12.67
C MET A 177 -11.72 3.19 12.56
N THR A 178 -12.10 2.36 13.55
CA THR A 178 -13.33 1.56 13.48
C THR A 178 -14.60 2.36 13.76
N GLN A 179 -14.47 3.53 14.36
CA GLN A 179 -15.55 4.51 14.60
C GLN A 179 -15.28 5.84 13.91
N TYR A 180 -14.50 5.80 12.82
CA TYR A 180 -14.18 6.97 12.02
C TYR A 180 -15.45 7.72 11.60
N TYR A 181 -15.50 9.04 11.87
CA TYR A 181 -16.73 9.81 11.78
C TYR A 181 -17.37 9.78 10.39
N ALA A 182 -16.57 9.69 9.31
CA ALA A 182 -17.10 9.72 7.95
C ALA A 182 -18.05 8.54 7.69
N PHE A 183 -17.84 7.39 8.36
CA PHE A 183 -18.75 6.25 8.28
C PHE A 183 -20.19 6.59 8.73
N ASN A 184 -20.35 7.56 9.63
CA ASN A 184 -21.65 8.02 10.12
C ASN A 184 -22.23 9.20 9.32
N ARG A 185 -21.47 9.73 8.35
CA ARG A 185 -21.92 10.85 7.48
C ARG A 185 -22.43 10.34 6.14
N ILE A 186 -21.72 9.38 5.54
CA ILE A 186 -22.09 8.79 4.26
C ILE A 186 -23.37 7.94 4.39
N ALA A 187 -24.01 7.65 3.25
CA ALA A 187 -25.18 6.77 3.23
C ALA A 187 -24.80 5.35 3.70
N ALA A 188 -25.67 4.72 4.49
CA ALA A 188 -25.43 3.38 5.06
C ALA A 188 -25.22 2.27 4.01
N ALA A 189 -25.67 2.51 2.76
CA ALA A 189 -25.48 1.60 1.63
C ALA A 189 -24.12 1.78 0.93
N THR A 190 -23.32 2.79 1.26
CA THR A 190 -21.99 3.06 0.67
C THR A 190 -20.92 2.21 1.37
N PRO A 191 -20.28 1.23 0.70
CA PRO A 191 -19.28 0.38 1.35
C PRO A 191 -18.00 1.17 1.58
N ALA A 192 -17.56 1.26 2.84
CA ALA A 192 -16.49 2.17 3.21
C ALA A 192 -15.36 1.51 4.00
N VAL A 193 -14.13 1.98 3.75
CA VAL A 193 -12.94 1.65 4.54
C VAL A 193 -12.09 2.88 4.79
N ILE A 194 -11.33 2.86 5.88
CA ILE A 194 -10.22 3.78 6.12
C ILE A 194 -8.91 3.00 6.00
N LEU A 195 -7.92 3.57 5.34
CA LEU A 195 -6.60 2.98 5.12
C LEU A 195 -5.52 3.94 5.64
N GLU A 196 -4.70 3.45 6.56
CA GLU A 196 -3.40 4.03 6.88
C GLU A 196 -2.37 3.44 5.92
N LEU A 197 -1.81 4.27 5.05
CA LEU A 197 -0.86 3.85 4.01
C LEU A 197 0.43 3.23 4.58
N GLY A 198 0.84 3.66 5.77
CA GLY A 198 2.09 3.32 6.43
C GLY A 198 2.38 4.34 7.52
N PHE A 199 3.50 4.19 8.23
CA PHE A 199 3.92 5.16 9.24
C PHE A 199 4.86 6.21 8.64
N LEU A 200 4.57 7.50 8.84
CA LEU A 200 5.42 8.60 8.37
C LEU A 200 6.86 8.53 8.90
N GLY A 201 7.06 7.87 10.04
CA GLY A 201 8.38 7.60 10.61
C GLY A 201 9.10 6.46 9.89
N GLY A 202 8.65 5.22 10.03
CA GLY A 202 9.38 4.05 9.52
C GLY A 202 9.19 3.75 8.02
N ASP A 203 8.09 4.17 7.40
CA ASP A 203 7.81 3.94 5.97
C ASP A 203 8.09 5.18 5.11
N ARG A 204 8.78 6.18 5.69
CA ARG A 204 9.01 7.52 5.13
C ARG A 204 9.44 7.53 3.67
N GLN A 205 10.48 6.76 3.33
CA GLN A 205 11.02 6.73 1.98
C GLN A 205 9.95 6.29 0.96
N LEU A 206 9.15 5.27 1.29
CA LEU A 206 8.07 4.81 0.42
C LEU A 206 6.99 5.90 0.28
N LEU A 207 6.55 6.47 1.40
CA LEU A 207 5.50 7.49 1.46
C LEU A 207 5.85 8.77 0.69
N THR A 208 7.12 9.21 0.72
CA THR A 208 7.53 10.47 0.08
C THR A 208 8.06 10.30 -1.34
N THR A 209 8.63 9.14 -1.71
CA THR A 209 9.34 8.99 -3.00
C THR A 209 8.66 8.01 -3.98
N GLN A 210 7.72 7.18 -3.51
CA GLN A 210 7.08 6.14 -4.33
C GLN A 210 5.55 6.25 -4.29
N GLN A 211 5.01 7.47 -4.29
CA GLN A 211 3.57 7.71 -4.20
C GLN A 211 2.77 7.08 -5.34
N GLU A 212 3.31 7.00 -6.55
CA GLU A 212 2.73 6.26 -7.68
C GLU A 212 2.52 4.77 -7.37
N ARG A 213 3.47 4.16 -6.64
CA ARG A 213 3.40 2.76 -6.23
C ARG A 213 2.30 2.56 -5.18
N LEU A 214 2.15 3.51 -4.25
CA LEU A 214 1.08 3.51 -3.25
C LEU A 214 -0.28 3.67 -3.91
N ALA A 215 -0.41 4.67 -4.80
CA ALA A 215 -1.62 4.92 -5.56
C ALA A 215 -2.00 3.72 -6.44
N TRP A 216 -1.01 3.03 -7.03
CA TRP A 216 -1.25 1.77 -7.72
C TRP A 216 -1.87 0.73 -6.78
N GLY A 217 -1.27 0.50 -5.61
CA GLY A 217 -1.82 -0.43 -4.61
C GLY A 217 -3.26 -0.12 -4.23
N VAL A 218 -3.56 1.13 -3.88
CA VAL A 218 -4.91 1.56 -3.48
C VAL A 218 -5.90 1.40 -4.63
N SER A 219 -5.50 1.79 -5.86
CA SER A 219 -6.35 1.64 -7.04
C SER A 219 -6.68 0.18 -7.31
N GLU A 220 -5.69 -0.72 -7.22
CA GLU A 220 -5.89 -2.16 -7.39
C GLU A 220 -6.83 -2.73 -6.33
N SER A 221 -6.79 -2.22 -5.09
CA SER A 221 -7.72 -2.60 -4.02
C SER A 221 -9.15 -2.22 -4.34
N VAL A 222 -9.39 -0.98 -4.79
CA VAL A 222 -10.73 -0.50 -5.18
C VAL A 222 -11.25 -1.29 -6.39
N LEU A 223 -10.40 -1.48 -7.42
CA LEU A 223 -10.76 -2.26 -8.60
C LEU A 223 -11.05 -3.72 -8.27
N CYS A 224 -10.27 -4.34 -7.39
CA CYS A 224 -10.56 -5.68 -6.88
C CYS A 224 -11.94 -5.78 -6.22
N PHE A 225 -12.31 -4.76 -5.46
CA PHE A 225 -13.57 -4.74 -4.73
C PHE A 225 -14.77 -4.58 -5.67
N LEU A 226 -14.65 -3.64 -6.61
CA LEU A 226 -15.68 -3.31 -7.61
C LEU A 226 -15.83 -4.36 -8.72
N ASP A 227 -14.80 -5.16 -8.96
CA ASP A 227 -14.84 -6.28 -9.91
C ASP A 227 -15.79 -7.37 -9.39
N ALA A 228 -16.87 -7.60 -10.14
CA ALA A 228 -17.88 -8.60 -9.83
C ALA A 228 -17.42 -10.03 -10.17
N ASP A 229 -16.40 -10.17 -11.03
CA ASP A 229 -15.94 -11.43 -11.59
C ASP A 229 -14.68 -11.99 -10.86
N ARG A 230 -14.32 -11.43 -9.70
CA ARG A 230 -13.16 -11.83 -8.88
C ARG A 230 -13.52 -12.44 -7.53
#